data_AF-A0A5Q2MH40-F1
#
_entry.id   AF-A0A5Q2MH40-F1
#
_cell.length_a   1.000
_cell.length_b   1.000
_cell.length_c   1.000
_cell.angle_alpha   90.00
_cell.angle_beta   90.00
_cell.angle_gamma   90.00
#
_symmetry.space_group_name_H-M   'P 1'
#
loop_
_entity.id
_entity.type
_entity.pdbx_description
1 polymer ?
#
loop_
_entity_poly.entity_id
_entity_poly.type
_entity_poly.pdbx_seq_one_letter_code
_entity_poly.pdbx_strand_id
1 'polypeptide(L)'
;MHPCPCCGYRTLPGRGDYDLCPVCWWEDEGVEPWEFSGPNGQTLMHAQHEYLSDERPYRPREGKVRAHSKKEARDPDWQPIARTPEMVARADRALAEFEREYDEEHRRFAEEIAADPEGPMKEYNAAVESLREHAPGLSHREVKGPLRQISSNHGVPWSAAHLELLSRLMTNEHYYDRRPLRTAQWMLRHARPRTYRQRWEEVRTGTIHFGFAR
;
A
#
# COMPACT_ATOMS: atom_id res chain seq x y z
N MET A 1 -3.87 -11.30 25.82
CA MET A 1 -2.64 -11.02 25.07
C MET A 1 -1.84 -12.30 24.93
N HIS A 2 -1.55 -12.67 23.70
CA HIS A 2 -0.85 -13.89 23.31
C HIS A 2 0.62 -13.58 23.01
N PRO A 3 1.53 -14.54 23.26
CA PRO A 3 2.94 -14.36 22.91
C PRO A 3 3.09 -14.27 21.39
N CYS A 4 3.80 -13.24 20.93
CA CYS A 4 4.27 -13.18 19.56
C CYS A 4 5.19 -14.38 19.29
N PRO A 5 4.97 -15.15 18.21
CA PRO A 5 5.82 -16.29 17.90
C PRO A 5 7.27 -15.90 17.67
N CYS A 6 7.55 -14.69 17.16
CA CYS A 6 8.91 -14.23 16.87
C CYS A 6 9.68 -13.77 18.12
N CYS A 7 9.12 -12.87 18.94
CA CYS A 7 9.88 -12.28 20.06
C CYS A 7 9.48 -12.79 21.46
N GLY A 8 8.41 -13.59 21.55
CA GLY A 8 7.89 -14.17 22.79
C GLY A 8 7.14 -13.18 23.71
N TYR A 9 7.17 -11.88 23.44
CA TYR A 9 6.43 -10.90 24.24
C TYR A 9 4.92 -11.01 24.02
N ARG A 10 4.13 -10.85 25.08
CA ARG A 10 2.66 -10.92 25.04
C ARG A 10 2.06 -9.64 24.47
N THR A 11 2.12 -9.49 23.15
CA THR A 11 1.73 -8.26 22.43
C THR A 11 0.53 -8.43 21.52
N LEU A 12 0.17 -9.67 21.17
CA LEU A 12 -0.88 -9.95 20.19
C LEU A 12 -2.25 -10.11 20.87
N PRO A 13 -3.35 -9.67 20.25
CA PRO A 13 -4.69 -9.91 20.77
C PRO A 13 -5.15 -11.36 20.57
N GLY A 14 -4.63 -12.06 19.55
CA GLY A 14 -4.87 -13.48 19.25
C GLY A 14 -3.65 -14.16 18.60
N ARG A 15 -3.80 -15.40 18.12
CA ARG A 15 -2.73 -16.16 17.44
C ARG A 15 -3.19 -16.57 16.05
N GLY A 16 -2.37 -16.30 15.03
CA GLY A 16 -2.73 -16.55 13.63
C GLY A 16 -3.81 -15.60 13.09
N ASP A 17 -4.02 -14.46 13.76
CA ASP A 17 -5.08 -13.49 13.43
C ASP A 17 -4.57 -12.31 12.59
N TYR A 18 -3.40 -12.44 11.95
CA TYR A 18 -2.75 -11.43 11.11
C TYR A 18 -2.39 -10.12 11.85
N ASP A 19 -2.24 -10.18 13.16
CA ASP A 19 -1.83 -9.03 13.96
C ASP A 19 -0.32 -8.79 13.89
N LEU A 20 0.04 -7.51 13.78
CA LEU A 20 1.44 -7.06 13.78
C LEU A 20 1.95 -6.87 15.21
N CYS A 21 3.05 -7.54 15.54
CA CYS A 21 3.72 -7.34 16.81
C CYS A 21 4.41 -5.96 16.87
N PRO A 22 4.03 -5.06 17.80
CA PRO A 22 4.65 -3.73 17.91
C PRO A 22 6.12 -3.76 18.39
N VAL A 23 6.65 -4.92 18.79
CA VAL A 23 8.00 -5.07 19.34
C VAL A 23 9.01 -5.58 18.32
N CYS A 24 8.65 -6.60 17.53
CA CYS A 24 9.52 -7.16 16.49
C CYS A 24 8.98 -6.97 15.07
N TRP A 25 7.77 -6.42 14.92
CA TRP A 25 7.09 -6.20 13.65
C TRP A 25 6.70 -7.45 12.86
N TRP A 26 6.77 -8.63 13.48
CA TRP A 26 6.25 -9.87 12.91
C TRP A 26 4.72 -9.83 12.80
N GLU A 27 4.18 -10.12 11.61
CA GLU A 27 2.75 -10.37 11.38
C GLU A 27 2.43 -11.84 11.64
N ASP A 28 1.56 -12.11 12.62
CA ASP A 28 1.21 -13.48 13.00
C ASP A 28 0.10 -14.05 12.12
N GLU A 29 0.47 -14.56 10.94
CA GLU A 29 -0.41 -15.26 10.00
C GLU A 29 -0.55 -16.77 10.29
N GLY A 30 0.12 -17.29 11.33
CA GLY A 30 -0.02 -18.69 11.75
C GLY A 30 0.71 -19.73 10.88
N VAL A 31 1.69 -19.31 10.07
CA VAL A 31 2.55 -20.21 9.28
C VAL A 31 3.50 -21.03 10.15
N GLU A 32 3.93 -22.19 9.63
CA GLU A 32 4.92 -23.02 10.31
C GLU A 32 6.31 -22.34 10.36
N PRO A 33 7.16 -22.66 11.35
CA PRO A 33 8.46 -22.01 11.56
C PRO A 33 9.41 -21.90 10.36
N TRP A 34 9.36 -22.89 9.48
CA TRP A 34 10.24 -23.06 8.31
C TRP A 34 9.54 -22.75 6.98
N GLU A 35 8.26 -22.35 7.03
CA GLU A 35 7.54 -21.89 5.85
C GLU A 35 7.87 -20.42 5.59
N PHE A 36 7.90 -20.05 4.31
CA PHE A 36 8.13 -18.66 3.94
C PHE A 36 6.88 -17.85 4.25
N SER A 37 7.05 -16.75 5.01
CA SER A 37 5.98 -15.82 5.27
C SER A 37 6.04 -14.67 4.27
N GLY A 38 5.05 -14.59 3.39
CA GLY A 38 4.91 -13.51 2.40
C GLY A 38 4.92 -12.11 3.03
N PRO A 39 4.03 -11.82 4.00
CA PRO A 39 3.97 -10.51 4.65
C PRO A 39 5.25 -10.13 5.41
N ASN A 40 5.97 -11.11 5.95
CA ASN A 40 7.19 -10.87 6.71
C ASN A 40 8.47 -10.93 5.85
N GLY A 41 8.41 -11.45 4.63
CA GLY A 41 9.53 -11.57 3.69
C GLY A 41 10.61 -12.57 4.10
N GLN A 42 10.32 -13.45 5.07
CA GLN A 42 11.26 -14.45 5.59
C GLN A 42 10.53 -15.54 6.39
N THR A 43 11.25 -16.57 6.82
CA THR A 43 10.69 -17.59 7.73
C THR A 43 10.68 -17.10 9.18
N LEU A 44 9.77 -17.64 10.00
CA LEU A 44 9.74 -17.32 11.44
C LEU A 44 11.04 -17.72 12.14
N MET A 45 11.68 -18.81 11.72
CA MET A 45 12.97 -19.23 12.26
C MET A 45 14.09 -18.20 12.02
N HIS A 46 14.15 -17.63 10.81
CA HIS A 46 15.10 -16.56 10.50
C HIS A 46 14.77 -15.30 11.31
N ALA A 47 13.51 -14.91 11.37
CA ALA A 47 13.07 -13.73 12.10
C ALA A 47 13.35 -13.82 13.61
N GLN A 48 13.14 -15.00 14.22
CA GLN A 48 13.50 -15.22 15.62
C GLN A 48 15.01 -15.04 15.85
N HIS A 49 15.83 -15.60 14.97
CA HIS A 49 17.28 -15.54 15.13
C HIS A 49 17.81 -14.12 14.99
N GLU A 50 17.39 -13.41 13.94
CA GLU A 50 17.72 -12.00 13.69
C GLU A 50 17.27 -11.09 14.84
N TYR A 51 16.07 -11.33 15.39
CA TYR A 51 15.58 -10.59 16.54
C TYR A 51 16.46 -10.82 17.79
N LEU A 52 16.98 -12.03 17.97
CA LEU A 52 17.84 -12.39 19.10
C LEU A 52 19.31 -11.97 18.91
N SER A 53 19.80 -11.87 17.68
CA SER A 53 21.15 -11.39 17.35
C SER A 53 21.24 -9.86 17.26
N ASP A 54 20.11 -9.15 17.36
CA ASP A 54 19.95 -7.71 17.07
C ASP A 54 20.28 -7.32 15.61
N GLU A 55 20.51 -8.31 14.74
CA GLU A 55 20.71 -8.16 13.30
C GLU A 55 19.35 -8.13 12.61
N ARG A 56 18.58 -7.07 12.83
CA ARG A 56 17.27 -6.91 12.21
C ARG A 56 17.43 -6.52 10.73
N PRO A 57 16.96 -7.31 9.76
CA PRO A 57 17.04 -6.97 8.34
C PRO A 57 16.17 -5.76 8.02
N TYR A 58 15.12 -5.56 8.80
CA TYR A 58 14.26 -4.39 8.74
C TYR A 58 14.73 -3.35 9.75
N ARG A 59 15.27 -2.22 9.26
CA ARG A 59 15.34 -1.00 10.07
C ARG A 59 13.89 -0.60 10.40
N PRO A 60 13.47 -0.63 11.67
CA PRO A 60 12.10 -0.27 12.00
C PRO A 60 11.80 1.12 11.45
N ARG A 61 10.72 1.27 10.67
CA ARG A 61 10.22 2.60 10.33
C ARG A 61 9.99 3.35 11.64
N GLU A 62 10.59 4.53 11.75
CA GLU A 62 10.53 5.36 12.94
C GLU A 62 9.07 5.52 13.39
N GLY A 63 8.76 5.15 14.63
CA GLY A 63 7.41 5.22 15.20
C GLY A 63 6.50 3.99 15.03
N LYS A 64 6.89 2.94 14.27
CA LYS A 64 6.08 1.70 14.14
C LYS A 64 6.51 0.56 15.06
N VAL A 65 7.79 0.52 15.44
CA VAL A 65 8.34 -0.46 16.39
C VAL A 65 8.69 0.26 17.68
N ARG A 66 8.38 -0.35 18.81
CA ARG A 66 8.65 0.18 20.15
C ARG A 66 9.26 -0.88 21.06
N ALA A 67 9.88 -0.42 22.14
CA ALA A 67 10.22 -1.31 23.25
C ALA A 67 8.94 -1.95 23.81
N HIS A 68 9.08 -3.19 24.28
CA HIS A 68 8.04 -3.84 25.07
C HIS A 68 7.83 -3.08 26.40
N SER A 69 6.60 -3.08 26.89
CA SER A 69 6.27 -2.53 28.20
C SER A 69 6.44 -3.58 29.29
N LYS A 70 6.52 -3.16 30.56
CA LYS A 70 6.57 -4.08 31.71
C LYS A 70 5.37 -5.04 31.80
N LYS A 71 4.22 -4.67 31.22
CA LYS A 71 2.99 -5.49 31.20
C LYS A 71 3.01 -6.55 30.09
N GLU A 72 3.87 -6.39 29.10
CA GLU A 72 4.07 -7.32 28.00
C GLU A 72 5.28 -8.20 28.31
N ALA A 73 5.26 -8.88 29.46
CA ALA A 73 6.32 -9.81 29.80
C ALA A 73 6.46 -10.88 28.71
N ARG A 74 7.71 -11.29 28.46
CA ARG A 74 7.98 -12.45 27.60
C ARG A 74 7.37 -13.68 28.25
N ASP A 75 6.72 -14.50 27.44
CA ASP A 75 6.11 -15.73 27.91
C ASP A 75 7.20 -16.70 28.43
N PRO A 76 7.08 -17.22 29.66
CA PRO A 76 8.08 -18.12 30.23
C PRO A 76 8.19 -19.45 29.46
N ASP A 77 7.14 -19.87 28.78
CA ASP A 77 7.10 -21.11 28.00
C ASP A 77 7.58 -20.89 26.56
N TRP A 78 7.79 -19.64 26.14
CA TRP A 78 8.34 -19.34 24.82
C TRP A 78 9.82 -19.70 24.79
N GLN A 79 10.21 -20.50 23.79
CA GLN A 79 11.58 -20.88 23.52
C GLN A 79 11.93 -20.56 22.07
N PRO A 80 13.17 -20.12 21.79
CA PRO A 80 13.65 -20.00 20.43
C PRO A 80 13.59 -21.35 19.70
N ILE A 81 13.24 -21.30 18.42
CA ILE A 81 13.24 -22.44 17.53
C ILE A 81 14.67 -22.99 17.43
N ALA A 82 14.83 -24.31 17.63
CA ALA A 82 16.12 -24.96 17.50
C ALA A 82 16.67 -24.85 16.07
N ARG A 83 17.93 -24.40 15.92
CA ARG A 83 18.61 -24.28 14.62
C ARG A 83 19.38 -25.55 14.30
N THR A 84 18.67 -26.65 14.03
CA THR A 84 19.33 -27.86 13.51
C THR A 84 19.69 -27.65 12.03
N PRO A 85 20.74 -28.32 11.50
CA PRO A 85 21.09 -28.21 10.09
C PRO A 85 19.94 -28.55 9.14
N GLU A 86 19.09 -29.51 9.50
CA GLU A 86 17.90 -29.89 8.73
C GLU A 86 16.87 -28.76 8.66
N MET A 87 16.59 -28.12 9.81
CA MET A 87 15.63 -27.02 9.92
C MET A 87 16.10 -25.78 9.17
N VAL A 88 17.39 -25.44 9.28
CA VAL A 88 18.01 -24.35 8.51
C VAL A 88 17.92 -24.65 7.02
N ALA A 89 18.32 -25.85 6.58
CA ALA A 89 18.24 -26.22 5.17
C ALA A 89 16.80 -26.18 4.63
N ARG A 90 15.79 -26.47 5.47
CA ARG A 90 14.37 -26.35 5.08
C ARG A 90 13.96 -24.90 4.91
N ALA A 91 14.32 -24.03 5.85
CA ALA A 91 14.03 -22.59 5.76
C ALA A 91 14.73 -21.94 4.56
N ASP A 92 15.99 -22.29 4.30
CA ASP A 92 16.75 -21.81 3.14
C ASP A 92 16.13 -22.25 1.81
N ARG A 93 15.62 -23.48 1.73
CA ARG A 93 14.89 -23.95 0.54
C ARG A 93 13.60 -23.18 0.32
N ALA A 94 12.84 -22.91 1.37
CA ALA A 94 11.59 -22.14 1.28
C ALA A 94 11.86 -20.71 0.79
N LEU A 95 12.91 -20.07 1.31
CA LEU A 95 13.34 -18.74 0.84
C LEU A 95 13.75 -18.77 -0.64
N ALA A 96 14.63 -19.71 -1.02
CA ALA A 96 15.09 -19.82 -2.40
C ALA A 96 13.97 -20.17 -3.39
N GLU A 97 12.95 -20.91 -2.95
CA GLU A 97 11.76 -21.19 -3.75
C GLU A 97 10.93 -19.94 -3.97
N PHE A 98 10.64 -19.19 -2.91
CA PHE A 98 9.96 -17.91 -3.02
C PHE A 98 10.71 -16.93 -3.95
N GLU A 99 12.02 -16.80 -3.82
CA GLU A 99 12.83 -15.92 -4.67
C GLU A 99 12.72 -16.30 -6.15
N ARG A 100 12.75 -17.61 -6.48
CA ARG A 100 12.55 -18.07 -7.87
C ARG A 100 11.17 -17.76 -8.39
N GLU A 101 10.12 -18.05 -7.62
CA GLU A 101 8.73 -17.77 -8.01
C GLU A 101 8.52 -16.27 -8.22
N TYR A 102 9.04 -15.45 -7.31
CA TYR A 102 9.00 -13.99 -7.38
C TYR A 102 9.70 -13.47 -8.64
N ASP A 103 10.90 -13.97 -8.95
CA ASP A 103 11.67 -13.58 -10.14
C ASP A 103 10.97 -14.01 -11.44
N GLU A 104 10.36 -15.20 -11.46
CA GLU A 104 9.55 -15.67 -12.59
C GLU A 104 8.31 -14.79 -12.80
N GLU A 105 7.62 -14.45 -11.71
CA GLU A 105 6.46 -13.57 -11.76
C GLU A 105 6.83 -12.16 -12.23
N HIS A 106 7.94 -11.62 -11.72
CA HIS A 106 8.47 -10.32 -12.14
C HIS A 106 8.82 -10.31 -13.63
N ARG A 107 9.43 -11.39 -14.13
CA ARG A 107 9.73 -11.54 -15.56
C ARG A 107 8.45 -11.61 -16.39
N ARG A 108 7.47 -12.40 -15.96
CA ARG A 108 6.16 -12.49 -16.61
C ARG A 108 5.47 -11.13 -16.68
N PHE A 109 5.40 -10.39 -15.58
CA PHE A 109 4.83 -9.04 -15.58
C PHE A 109 5.60 -8.08 -16.47
N ALA A 110 6.93 -8.16 -16.50
CA ALA A 110 7.74 -7.34 -17.40
C ALA A 110 7.44 -7.64 -18.88
N GLU A 111 7.25 -8.92 -19.24
CA GLU A 111 6.84 -9.35 -20.59
C GLU A 111 5.42 -8.90 -20.92
N GLU A 112 4.46 -9.01 -19.99
CA GLU A 112 3.08 -8.52 -20.15
C GLU A 112 3.03 -7.00 -20.36
N ILE A 113 3.79 -6.24 -19.57
CA ILE A 113 3.93 -4.78 -19.73
C ILE A 113 4.59 -4.44 -21.06
N ALA A 114 5.62 -5.19 -21.48
CA ALA A 114 6.26 -4.96 -22.78
C ALA A 114 5.32 -5.27 -23.96
N ALA A 115 4.40 -6.23 -23.80
CA ALA A 115 3.43 -6.62 -24.82
C ALA A 115 2.28 -5.62 -24.97
N ASP A 116 1.81 -4.99 -23.88
CA ASP A 116 0.81 -3.92 -23.90
C ASP A 116 1.24 -2.72 -23.02
N PRO A 117 2.17 -1.87 -23.49
CA PRO A 117 2.76 -0.80 -22.68
C PRO A 117 1.77 0.28 -22.25
N GLU A 118 0.65 0.42 -22.97
CA GLU A 118 -0.42 1.35 -22.62
C GLU A 118 -1.40 0.77 -21.59
N GLY A 119 -1.38 -0.56 -21.45
CA GLY A 119 -2.16 -1.32 -20.48
C GLY A 119 -3.68 -1.38 -20.78
N PRO A 120 -4.44 -2.04 -19.90
CA PRO A 120 -5.88 -2.26 -20.11
C PRO A 120 -6.72 -0.97 -20.13
N MET A 121 -6.18 0.13 -19.63
CA MET A 121 -6.85 1.43 -19.58
C MET A 121 -6.49 2.35 -20.76
N LYS A 122 -5.83 1.84 -21.82
CA LYS A 122 -5.35 2.66 -22.94
C LYS A 122 -6.42 3.48 -23.63
N GLU A 123 -7.61 2.92 -23.87
CA GLU A 123 -8.71 3.66 -24.50
C GLU A 123 -9.24 4.77 -23.58
N TYR A 124 -9.36 4.49 -22.28
CA TYR A 124 -9.75 5.51 -21.29
C TYR A 124 -8.71 6.64 -21.24
N ASN A 125 -7.43 6.29 -21.16
CA ASN A 125 -6.33 7.25 -21.10
C ASN A 125 -6.30 8.11 -22.38
N ALA A 126 -6.40 7.49 -23.55
CA ALA A 126 -6.46 8.19 -24.84
C ALA A 126 -7.66 9.15 -24.92
N ALA A 127 -8.84 8.72 -24.47
CA ALA A 127 -10.03 9.57 -24.46
C ALA A 127 -9.91 10.75 -23.48
N VAL A 128 -9.32 10.51 -22.29
CA VAL A 128 -9.05 11.58 -21.31
C VAL A 128 -8.02 12.57 -21.86
N GLU A 129 -6.94 12.10 -22.47
CA GLU A 129 -5.90 12.98 -23.06
C GLU A 129 -6.45 13.78 -24.24
N SER A 130 -7.22 13.16 -25.13
CA SER A 130 -7.92 13.88 -26.21
C SER A 130 -8.84 14.99 -25.66
N LEU A 131 -9.56 14.73 -24.57
CA LEU A 131 -10.36 15.76 -23.91
C LEU A 131 -9.49 16.86 -23.27
N ARG A 132 -8.33 16.50 -22.69
CA ARG A 132 -7.37 17.45 -22.09
C ARG A 132 -6.80 18.43 -23.10
N GLU A 133 -6.42 17.97 -24.29
CA GLU A 133 -5.86 18.82 -25.34
C GLU A 133 -6.77 20.00 -25.72
N HIS A 134 -8.08 19.76 -25.69
CA HIS A 134 -9.09 20.76 -26.07
C HIS A 134 -9.66 21.53 -24.88
N ALA A 135 -9.47 21.04 -23.66
CA ALA A 135 -10.08 21.59 -22.45
C ALA A 135 -9.74 23.07 -22.15
N PRO A 136 -8.53 23.60 -22.40
CA PRO A 136 -8.21 25.01 -22.14
C PRO A 136 -9.11 26.02 -22.86
N GLY A 137 -9.70 25.64 -24.01
CA GLY A 137 -10.65 26.46 -24.77
C GLY A 137 -12.10 26.36 -24.32
N LEU A 138 -12.41 25.51 -23.34
CA LEU A 138 -13.77 25.17 -22.92
C LEU A 138 -14.04 25.63 -21.49
N SER A 139 -15.32 25.76 -21.12
CA SER A 139 -15.71 25.90 -19.73
C SER A 139 -15.66 24.55 -19.00
N HIS A 140 -15.45 24.57 -17.68
CA HIS A 140 -15.44 23.31 -16.91
C HIS A 140 -16.75 22.52 -17.04
N ARG A 141 -17.90 23.18 -17.30
CA ARG A 141 -19.17 22.47 -17.50
C ARG A 141 -19.19 21.68 -18.80
N GLU A 142 -18.60 22.25 -19.85
CA GLU A 142 -18.44 21.62 -21.17
C GLU A 142 -17.45 20.45 -21.10
N VAL A 143 -16.43 20.51 -20.23
CA VAL A 143 -15.49 19.38 -20.01
C VAL A 143 -16.10 18.30 -19.10
N LYS A 144 -16.89 18.69 -18.09
CA LYS A 144 -17.43 17.79 -17.07
C LYS A 144 -18.35 16.69 -17.63
N GLY A 145 -19.15 17.02 -18.65
CA GLY A 145 -20.06 16.07 -19.30
C GLY A 145 -19.31 14.95 -20.03
N PRO A 146 -18.45 15.28 -21.01
CA PRO A 146 -17.58 14.33 -21.69
C PRO A 146 -16.73 13.50 -20.73
N LEU A 147 -16.10 14.14 -19.73
CA LEU A 147 -15.32 13.42 -18.73
C LEU A 147 -16.17 12.36 -18.01
N ARG A 148 -17.40 12.70 -17.57
CA ARG A 148 -18.31 11.73 -16.97
C ARG A 148 -18.62 10.56 -17.91
N GLN A 149 -18.84 10.85 -19.19
CA GLN A 149 -19.17 9.82 -20.17
C GLN A 149 -18.00 8.86 -20.39
N ILE A 150 -16.79 9.41 -20.62
CA ILE A 150 -15.55 8.63 -20.76
C ILE A 150 -15.41 7.70 -19.56
N SER A 151 -15.48 8.24 -18.35
CA SER A 151 -15.26 7.44 -17.15
C SER A 151 -16.34 6.39 -16.91
N SER A 152 -17.59 6.67 -17.26
CA SER A 152 -18.68 5.68 -17.16
C SER A 152 -18.53 4.57 -18.19
N ASN A 153 -18.18 4.90 -19.43
CA ASN A 153 -18.00 3.94 -20.53
C ASN A 153 -16.87 2.95 -20.26
N HIS A 154 -15.81 3.39 -19.58
CA HIS A 154 -14.67 2.54 -19.21
C HIS A 154 -14.79 1.94 -17.80
N GLY A 155 -15.97 1.97 -17.17
CA GLY A 155 -16.21 1.30 -15.89
C GLY A 155 -15.56 1.96 -14.67
N VAL A 156 -15.14 3.22 -14.77
CA VAL A 156 -14.53 4.02 -13.68
C VAL A 156 -15.40 5.23 -13.34
N PRO A 157 -16.64 5.04 -12.84
CA PRO A 157 -17.54 6.17 -12.60
C PRO A 157 -17.02 7.08 -11.48
N TRP A 158 -16.58 8.28 -11.84
CA TRP A 158 -16.17 9.29 -10.86
C TRP A 158 -17.36 9.92 -10.14
N SER A 159 -17.18 10.20 -8.85
CA SER A 159 -18.14 11.00 -8.08
C SER A 159 -18.29 12.42 -8.68
N ALA A 160 -19.42 13.08 -8.40
CA ALA A 160 -19.64 14.47 -8.81
C ALA A 160 -18.55 15.46 -8.34
N ALA A 161 -17.93 15.22 -7.17
CA ALA A 161 -16.86 16.07 -6.63
C ALA A 161 -15.56 15.94 -7.43
N HIS A 162 -15.15 14.71 -7.75
CA HIS A 162 -13.98 14.45 -8.62
C HIS A 162 -14.21 14.99 -10.04
N LEU A 163 -15.40 14.81 -10.61
CA LEU A 163 -15.72 15.39 -11.93
C LEU A 163 -15.65 16.92 -11.93
N GLU A 164 -16.06 17.57 -10.83
CA GLU A 164 -15.93 19.03 -10.67
C GLU A 164 -14.46 19.46 -10.53
N LEU A 165 -13.67 18.73 -9.74
CA LEU A 165 -12.24 18.98 -9.55
C LEU A 165 -11.48 18.84 -10.87
N LEU A 166 -11.60 17.68 -11.52
CA LEU A 166 -10.87 17.34 -12.74
C LEU A 166 -11.26 18.25 -13.89
N SER A 167 -12.56 18.48 -14.13
CA SER A 167 -12.98 19.36 -15.23
C SER A 167 -12.41 20.78 -15.11
N ARG A 168 -12.26 21.31 -13.88
CA ARG A 168 -11.65 22.63 -13.66
C ARG A 168 -10.15 22.62 -13.88
N LEU A 169 -9.46 21.58 -13.40
CA LEU A 169 -8.01 21.43 -13.60
C LEU A 169 -7.66 21.19 -15.07
N MET A 170 -8.47 20.45 -15.82
CA MET A 170 -8.30 20.25 -17.26
C MET A 170 -8.47 21.57 -18.04
N THR A 171 -9.41 22.43 -17.63
CA THR A 171 -9.54 23.76 -18.26
C THR A 171 -8.45 24.75 -17.86
N ASN A 172 -7.90 24.60 -16.65
CA ASN A 172 -6.84 25.46 -16.11
C ASN A 172 -6.15 24.72 -14.96
N GLU A 173 -4.93 24.24 -15.20
CA GLU A 173 -4.15 23.46 -14.23
C GLU A 173 -3.91 24.22 -12.92
N HIS A 174 -3.87 25.55 -12.97
CA HIS A 174 -3.67 26.43 -11.81
C HIS A 174 -4.98 26.97 -11.22
N TYR A 175 -6.15 26.40 -11.58
CA TYR A 175 -7.45 26.92 -11.16
C TYR A 175 -7.55 27.11 -9.65
N TYR A 176 -7.09 26.12 -8.87
CA TYR A 176 -7.20 26.12 -7.42
C TYR A 176 -6.03 26.81 -6.73
N ASP A 177 -4.80 26.69 -7.27
CA ASP A 177 -3.63 27.39 -6.74
C ASP A 177 -3.81 28.91 -6.74
N ARG A 178 -4.48 29.44 -7.77
CA ARG A 178 -4.74 30.88 -7.91
C ARG A 178 -6.05 31.33 -7.25
N ARG A 179 -6.80 30.44 -6.59
CA ARG A 179 -8.13 30.73 -6.01
C ARG A 179 -8.31 30.14 -4.61
N PRO A 180 -7.53 30.58 -3.60
CA PRO A 180 -7.49 29.95 -2.27
C PRO A 180 -8.86 29.85 -1.59
N LEU A 181 -9.72 30.86 -1.75
CA LEU A 181 -11.08 30.82 -1.19
C LEU A 181 -11.97 29.75 -1.85
N ARG A 182 -11.85 29.57 -3.18
CA ARG A 182 -12.60 28.53 -3.90
C ARG A 182 -12.08 27.14 -3.55
N THR A 183 -10.77 27.02 -3.37
CA THR A 183 -10.11 25.81 -2.92
C THR A 183 -10.56 25.40 -1.52
N ALA A 184 -10.53 26.33 -0.57
CA ALA A 184 -11.02 26.10 0.79
C ALA A 184 -12.51 25.73 0.79
N GLN A 185 -13.33 26.44 0.01
CA GLN A 185 -14.76 26.11 -0.14
C GLN A 185 -14.98 24.70 -0.69
N TRP A 186 -14.22 24.30 -1.71
CA TRP A 186 -14.31 22.97 -2.30
C TRP A 186 -13.91 21.89 -1.28
N MET A 187 -12.80 22.10 -0.55
CA MET A 187 -12.35 21.17 0.50
C MET A 187 -13.37 21.03 1.62
N LEU A 188 -13.92 22.13 2.12
CA LEU A 188 -14.95 22.10 3.16
C LEU A 188 -16.19 21.30 2.73
N ARG A 189 -16.52 21.37 1.44
CA ARG A 189 -17.70 20.67 0.90
C ARG A 189 -17.44 19.20 0.57
N HIS A 190 -16.22 18.83 0.21
CA HIS A 190 -15.94 17.53 -0.44
C HIS A 190 -14.81 16.71 0.21
N ALA A 191 -13.93 17.30 1.01
CA ALA A 191 -12.89 16.58 1.73
C ALA A 191 -13.42 16.05 3.08
N ARG A 192 -13.05 14.80 3.42
CA ARG A 192 -13.26 14.27 4.77
C ARG A 192 -12.03 14.60 5.63
N PRO A 193 -12.17 14.74 6.97
CA PRO A 193 -11.03 15.07 7.83
C PRO A 193 -9.82 14.14 7.64
N ARG A 194 -10.07 12.83 7.51
CA ARG A 194 -9.03 11.82 7.29
C ARG A 194 -8.34 11.88 5.93
N THR A 195 -8.95 12.52 4.94
CA THR A 195 -8.41 12.60 3.56
C THR A 195 -7.93 13.99 3.18
N TYR A 196 -7.92 14.95 4.11
CA TYR A 196 -7.60 16.35 3.81
C TYR A 196 -6.23 16.52 3.15
N ARG A 197 -5.20 15.83 3.66
CA ARG A 197 -3.85 15.87 3.09
C ARG A 197 -3.81 15.32 1.66
N GLN A 198 -4.46 14.19 1.41
CA GLN A 198 -4.57 13.60 0.07
C GLN A 198 -5.33 14.55 -0.87
N ARG A 199 -6.46 15.11 -0.43
CA ARG A 199 -7.24 16.08 -1.21
C ARG A 199 -6.46 17.35 -1.51
N TRP A 200 -5.60 17.79 -0.59
CA TRP A 200 -4.71 18.92 -0.83
C TRP A 200 -3.67 18.61 -1.90
N GLU A 201 -3.07 17.43 -1.84
CA GLU A 201 -2.11 16.98 -2.87
C GLU A 201 -2.78 16.90 -4.24
N GLU A 202 -3.96 16.27 -4.35
CA GLU A 202 -4.73 16.20 -5.60
C GLU A 202 -5.07 17.57 -6.19
N VAL A 203 -5.43 18.53 -5.35
CA VAL A 203 -5.71 19.91 -5.78
C VAL A 203 -4.45 20.62 -6.29
N ARG A 204 -3.32 20.40 -5.61
CA ARG A 204 -2.04 21.07 -5.90
C ARG A 204 -1.32 20.49 -7.12
N THR A 205 -1.42 19.18 -7.33
CA THR A 205 -0.70 18.48 -8.41
C THR A 205 -1.59 18.13 -9.59
N GLY A 206 -2.91 18.16 -9.40
CA GLY A 206 -3.87 17.61 -10.35
C GLY A 206 -3.76 16.10 -10.54
N THR A 207 -2.91 15.42 -9.76
CA THR A 207 -2.73 13.97 -9.78
C THR A 207 -3.73 13.33 -8.82
N ILE A 208 -4.58 12.43 -9.32
CA ILE A 208 -5.43 11.62 -8.45
C ILE A 208 -4.64 10.38 -8.03
N HIS A 209 -4.36 10.27 -6.74
CA HIS A 209 -3.88 9.03 -6.17
C HIS A 209 -5.08 8.17 -5.79
N PHE A 210 -5.32 7.09 -6.54
CA PHE A 210 -6.23 6.06 -6.10
C PHE A 210 -5.62 5.38 -4.88
N GLY A 211 -6.21 5.63 -3.71
CA GLY A 211 -5.94 4.84 -2.52
C GLY A 211 -6.56 3.46 -2.68
N PHE A 212 -5.95 2.58 -3.48
CA PHE A 212 -6.11 1.13 -3.28
C PHE A 212 -5.20 0.74 -2.11
N ALA A 213 -5.54 1.23 -0.93
CA ALA A 213 -4.91 0.85 0.33
C ALA A 213 -6.04 0.73 1.35
N ARG A 214 -6.41 -0.52 1.64
CA ARG A 214 -7.03 -0.84 2.92
C ARG A 214 -6.01 -0.64 4.03
#